data_AF-N9UVE6-F1
#
_entry.id   AF-N9UVE6-F1
#
_cell.length_a   1.000
_cell.length_b   1.000
_cell.length_c   1.000
_cell.angle_alpha   90.00
_cell.angle_beta   90.00
_cell.angle_gamma   90.00
#
_symmetry.space_group_name_H-M   'P 1'
#
loop_
_entity.id
_entity.type
_entity.pdbx_description
1 polymer ?
#
loop_
_entity_poly.entity_id
_entity_poly.type
_entity_poly.pdbx_seq_one_letter_code
_entity_poly.pdbx_strand_id
1 'polypeptide(L)'
;MMSIWIAQASAAAAAPDQGWLLDPELVDPAYGQTVARGDIQTAFPAPPPPPDVPDWLKSLFEAIGRFFEWSAPALKPMLWGGAILLVLLILYFTVPAFARWVNALPFLRKTGAGAETEEAGAVEAGAARALLAEADALAAEGRFAEAVHLLLYRSVEDISARRPGLVRPAMTSRELAEAQDLPGVARNAFSRIARSVEISLFGGRSIDAAAWDACRGAYSELTVPKNWARA
;
A
#
# COMPACT_ATOMS: atom_id res chain seq x y z
N MET A 1 33.81 54.07 25.68
CA MET A 1 34.77 54.35 24.59
C MET A 1 35.99 53.46 24.80
N MET A 2 36.08 52.35 24.07
CA MET A 2 37.28 51.51 24.02
C MET A 2 37.35 50.93 22.62
N SER A 3 38.31 51.44 21.85
CA SER A 3 38.45 51.25 20.41
C SER A 3 39.06 49.89 20.11
N ILE A 4 38.34 49.06 19.37
CA ILE A 4 38.85 47.80 18.81
C ILE A 4 39.60 48.15 17.53
N TRP A 5 40.93 48.14 17.57
CA TRP A 5 41.77 48.18 16.38
C TRP A 5 41.98 46.75 15.90
N ILE A 6 41.31 46.37 14.81
CA ILE A 6 41.63 45.16 14.05
C ILE A 6 42.90 45.49 13.28
N ALA A 7 44.04 45.02 13.77
CA ALA A 7 45.29 45.02 13.02
C ALA A 7 45.14 44.01 11.88
N GLN A 8 44.76 44.51 10.71
CA GLN A 8 44.79 43.75 9.46
C GLN A 8 46.26 43.55 9.06
N ALA A 9 46.90 42.53 9.64
CA ALA A 9 48.17 42.02 9.15
C ALA A 9 47.90 41.29 7.83
N SER A 10 47.95 42.02 6.72
CA SER A 10 48.03 41.43 5.38
C SER A 10 49.40 40.77 5.27
N ALA A 11 49.50 39.51 5.67
CA ALA A 11 50.58 38.64 5.25
C ALA A 11 50.39 38.41 3.75
N ALA A 12 51.38 38.82 2.96
CA ALA A 12 51.42 38.60 1.53
C ALA A 12 51.12 37.13 1.23
N ALA A 13 50.10 36.90 0.40
CA ALA A 13 49.77 35.57 -0.10
C ALA A 13 50.94 35.05 -0.93
N ALA A 14 51.80 34.24 -0.31
CA ALA A 14 52.70 33.36 -1.02
C ALA A 14 51.83 32.36 -1.82
N ALA A 15 52.25 32.07 -3.05
CA ALA A 15 51.57 31.13 -3.93
C ALA A 15 51.34 29.79 -3.22
N PRO A 16 50.22 29.08 -3.45
CA PRO A 16 49.97 27.81 -2.81
C PRO A 16 50.95 26.81 -3.39
N ASP A 17 52.04 26.58 -2.66
CA ASP A 17 52.66 25.27 -2.68
C ASP A 17 51.57 24.26 -2.26
N GLN A 18 51.71 23.01 -2.67
CA GLN A 18 50.71 21.96 -2.42
C GLN A 18 50.75 21.52 -0.94
N GLY A 19 50.69 22.48 -0.02
CA GLY A 19 50.73 22.35 1.41
C GLY A 19 49.33 22.44 2.03
N TRP A 20 49.18 21.80 3.18
CA TRP A 20 47.94 21.77 3.94
C TRP A 20 47.45 23.19 4.29
N LEU A 21 46.13 23.41 4.27
CA LEU A 21 45.47 24.66 4.68
C LEU A 21 45.80 25.10 6.13
N LEU A 22 46.29 24.17 6.94
CA LEU A 22 46.71 24.36 8.32
C LEU A 22 48.12 23.77 8.47
N ASP A 23 48.99 24.44 9.22
CA ASP A 23 50.30 23.91 9.57
C ASP A 23 50.13 22.65 10.43
N PRO A 24 50.57 21.46 9.96
CA PRO A 24 50.37 20.20 10.67
C PRO A 24 51.04 20.19 12.05
N GLU A 25 52.15 20.92 12.24
CA GLU A 25 52.84 21.03 13.53
C GLU A 25 52.02 21.78 14.58
N LEU A 26 51.03 22.58 14.15
CA LEU A 26 50.15 23.35 15.05
C LEU A 26 48.90 22.58 15.47
N VAL A 27 48.58 21.44 14.83
CA VAL A 27 47.34 20.70 15.10
C VAL A 27 47.37 20.06 16.49
N ASP A 28 48.44 19.36 16.85
CA ASP A 28 48.59 18.71 18.15
C ASP A 28 48.54 19.69 19.34
N PRO A 29 49.30 20.81 19.35
CA PRO A 29 49.23 21.77 20.45
C PRO A 29 47.87 22.49 20.52
N ALA A 30 47.24 22.79 19.38
CA ALA A 30 45.91 23.41 19.36
C ALA A 30 44.82 22.44 19.86
N TYR A 31 44.89 21.17 19.47
CA TYR A 31 44.00 20.12 19.96
C TYR A 31 44.16 19.95 21.48
N GLY A 32 45.40 19.86 21.98
CA GLY A 32 45.69 19.75 23.41
C GLY A 32 45.15 20.93 24.23
N GLN A 33 45.31 22.16 23.74
CA GLN A 33 44.76 23.35 24.40
C GLN A 33 43.23 23.35 24.42
N THR A 34 42.60 22.93 23.32
CA THR A 34 41.13 22.89 23.21
C THR A 34 40.55 21.83 24.15
N VAL A 35 41.12 20.62 24.15
CA VAL A 35 40.71 19.55 25.07
C VAL A 35 40.93 19.94 26.53
N ALA A 36 42.05 20.61 26.86
CA ALA A 36 42.37 21.03 28.22
C ALA A 36 41.45 22.15 28.75
N ARG A 37 40.88 22.97 27.87
CA ARG A 37 39.98 24.07 28.24
C ARG A 37 38.64 23.57 28.80
N GLY A 38 38.25 22.34 28.46
CA GLY A 38 37.02 21.71 28.95
C GLY A 38 35.74 22.41 28.50
N ASP A 39 35.83 23.28 27.48
CA ASP A 39 34.70 23.95 26.84
C ASP A 39 33.97 23.04 25.84
N ILE A 40 34.64 21.98 25.38
CA ILE A 40 34.08 20.94 24.52
C ILE A 40 33.84 19.65 25.30
N GLN A 41 32.72 18.99 24.99
CA GLN A 41 32.39 17.69 25.55
C GLN A 41 33.24 16.61 24.86
N THR A 42 34.22 16.06 25.59
CA THR A 42 35.12 14.99 25.07
C THR A 42 34.66 13.57 25.41
N ALA A 43 33.67 13.45 26.31
CA ALA A 43 33.08 12.18 26.71
C ALA A 43 31.56 12.32 26.89
N PHE A 44 30.83 11.23 26.70
CA PHE A 44 29.40 11.19 27.03
C PHE A 44 29.21 11.25 28.55
N PRO A 45 28.21 11.99 29.06
CA PRO A 45 27.82 11.87 30.46
C PRO A 45 27.39 10.43 30.74
N ALA A 46 27.60 9.97 31.98
CA ALA A 46 27.10 8.66 32.39
C ALA A 46 25.59 8.59 32.12
N PRO A 47 25.08 7.50 31.51
CA PRO A 47 23.65 7.34 31.29
C PRO A 47 22.93 7.38 32.64
N PRO A 48 21.76 8.02 32.75
CA PRO A 48 20.96 7.97 33.96
C PRO A 48 20.61 6.50 34.27
N PRO A 49 20.43 6.14 35.55
CA PRO A 49 19.96 4.81 35.90
C PRO A 49 18.61 4.54 35.20
N PRO A 50 18.37 3.31 34.72
CA PRO A 50 17.11 2.99 34.07
C PRO A 50 15.97 3.27 35.05
N PRO A 51 14.86 3.88 34.58
CA PRO A 51 13.72 4.14 35.44
C PRO A 51 13.14 2.83 35.97
N ASP A 52 12.70 2.84 37.23
CA ASP A 52 11.99 1.71 37.81
C ASP A 52 10.70 1.45 37.01
N VAL A 53 10.54 0.20 36.57
CA VAL A 53 9.32 -0.23 35.89
C VAL A 53 8.11 -0.04 36.83
N PRO A 54 7.03 0.64 36.38
CA PRO A 54 5.85 0.86 37.20
C PRO A 54 5.19 -0.45 37.67
N ASP A 55 4.69 -0.46 38.90
CA ASP A 55 4.13 -1.67 39.51
C ASP A 55 2.89 -2.21 38.79
N TRP A 56 2.07 -1.34 38.20
CA TRP A 56 0.95 -1.76 37.36
C TRP A 56 1.42 -2.55 36.14
N LEU A 57 2.57 -2.19 35.55
CA LEU A 57 3.13 -2.84 34.38
C LEU A 57 3.67 -4.23 34.75
N LYS A 58 4.34 -4.36 35.91
CA LYS A 58 4.75 -5.66 36.46
C LYS A 58 3.52 -6.56 36.67
N SER A 59 2.47 -6.04 37.30
CA SER A 59 1.25 -6.79 37.57
C SER A 59 0.51 -7.23 36.30
N LEU A 60 0.56 -6.40 35.24
CA LEU A 60 0.01 -6.74 33.92
C LEU A 60 0.80 -7.87 33.25
N PHE A 61 2.13 -7.78 33.25
CA PHE A 61 2.98 -8.85 32.70
C PHE A 61 2.81 -10.16 33.47
N GLU A 62 2.68 -10.12 34.79
CA GLU A 62 2.38 -11.30 35.60
C GLU A 62 0.98 -11.87 35.33
N ALA A 63 -0.02 -11.02 35.08
CA ALA A 63 -1.36 -11.47 34.69
C ALA A 63 -1.36 -12.13 33.31
N ILE A 64 -0.66 -11.54 32.33
CA ILE A 64 -0.49 -12.10 30.99
C ILE A 64 0.29 -13.42 31.07
N GLY A 65 1.38 -13.48 31.85
CA GLY A 65 2.18 -14.68 32.06
C GLY A 65 1.35 -15.83 32.62
N ARG A 66 0.55 -15.59 33.66
CA ARG A 66 -0.37 -16.59 34.23
C ARG A 66 -1.42 -17.07 33.24
N PHE A 67 -1.94 -16.19 32.39
CA PHE A 67 -2.86 -16.57 31.31
C PHE A 67 -2.19 -17.50 30.29
N PHE A 68 -0.96 -17.17 29.88
CA PHE A 68 -0.19 -18.01 28.95
C PHE A 68 0.19 -19.35 29.57
N GLU A 69 0.60 -19.41 30.84
CA GLU A 69 0.86 -20.65 31.58
C GLU A 69 -0.39 -21.52 31.68
N TRP A 70 -1.55 -20.92 31.95
CA TRP A 70 -2.83 -21.61 31.94
C TRP A 70 -3.23 -22.13 30.55
N SER A 71 -2.95 -21.36 29.49
CA SER A 71 -3.25 -21.74 28.10
C SER A 71 -2.22 -22.67 27.46
N ALA A 72 -0.99 -22.73 27.99
CA ALA A 72 0.14 -23.49 27.46
C ALA A 72 -0.17 -24.99 27.23
N PRO A 73 -0.85 -25.72 28.14
CA PRO A 73 -1.21 -27.11 27.89
C PRO A 73 -2.27 -27.28 26.79
N ALA A 74 -3.10 -26.26 26.51
CA ALA A 74 -4.11 -26.29 25.45
C ALA A 74 -3.57 -25.80 24.09
N LEU A 75 -2.53 -24.95 24.09
CA LEU A 75 -1.97 -24.39 22.87
C LEU A 75 -1.28 -25.45 22.01
N LYS A 76 -0.58 -26.42 22.63
CA LYS A 76 0.05 -27.53 21.89
C LYS A 76 -0.96 -28.35 21.07
N PRO A 77 -2.04 -28.94 21.63
CA PRO A 77 -3.02 -29.67 20.83
C PRO A 77 -3.76 -28.78 19.83
N MET A 78 -3.98 -27.50 20.15
CA MET A 78 -4.59 -26.55 19.23
C MET A 78 -3.70 -26.23 18.01
N LEU A 79 -2.40 -26.08 18.22
CA LEU A 79 -1.42 -25.90 17.13
C LEU A 79 -1.34 -27.14 16.24
N TRP A 80 -1.33 -28.34 16.83
CA TRP A 80 -1.39 -29.59 16.05
C TRP A 80 -2.73 -29.73 15.31
N GLY A 81 -3.85 -29.34 15.93
CA GLY A 81 -5.16 -29.30 15.28
C GLY A 81 -5.18 -28.33 14.10
N GLY A 82 -4.63 -27.14 14.27
CA GLY A 82 -4.47 -26.14 13.20
C GLY A 82 -3.52 -26.61 12.10
N ALA A 83 -2.41 -27.26 12.44
CA ALA A 83 -1.47 -27.82 11.49
C ALA A 83 -2.10 -28.96 10.67
N ILE A 84 -2.84 -29.86 11.33
CA ILE A 84 -3.60 -30.92 10.65
C ILE A 84 -4.65 -30.31 9.73
N LEU A 85 -5.41 -29.31 10.19
CA LEU A 85 -6.39 -28.61 9.37
C LEU A 85 -5.74 -27.95 8.15
N LEU A 86 -4.59 -27.30 8.33
CA LEU A 86 -3.83 -26.67 7.25
C LEU A 86 -3.36 -27.72 6.23
N VAL A 87 -2.82 -28.85 6.69
CA VAL A 87 -2.42 -29.97 5.82
C VAL A 87 -3.62 -30.54 5.06
N LEU A 88 -4.76 -30.71 5.72
CA LEU A 88 -6.01 -31.17 5.08
C LEU A 88 -6.52 -30.15 4.05
N LEU A 89 -6.42 -28.85 4.31
CA LEU A 89 -6.75 -27.81 3.33
C LEU A 89 -5.81 -27.85 2.13
N ILE A 90 -4.50 -27.96 2.35
CA ILE A 90 -3.52 -28.09 1.27
C ILE A 90 -3.83 -29.34 0.43
N LEU A 91 -4.13 -30.46 1.07
CA LEU A 91 -4.50 -31.70 0.39
C LEU A 91 -5.81 -31.55 -0.41
N TYR A 92 -6.78 -30.81 0.14
CA TYR A 92 -8.04 -30.47 -0.53
C TYR A 92 -7.80 -29.65 -1.80
N PHE A 93 -6.94 -28.63 -1.76
CA PHE A 93 -6.66 -27.79 -2.93
C PHE A 93 -5.73 -28.46 -3.95
N THR A 94 -4.83 -29.36 -3.51
CA THR A 94 -3.78 -29.92 -4.38
C THR A 94 -4.15 -31.28 -4.97
N VAL A 95 -4.98 -32.09 -4.28
CA VAL A 95 -5.29 -33.47 -4.69
C VAL A 95 -6.79 -33.61 -5.05
N PRO A 96 -7.13 -33.66 -6.35
CA PRO A 96 -8.53 -33.72 -6.81
C PRO A 96 -9.31 -34.95 -6.34
N ALA A 97 -8.61 -36.06 -6.07
CA ALA A 97 -9.21 -37.27 -5.50
C ALA A 97 -9.67 -37.05 -4.04
N PHE A 98 -8.89 -36.31 -3.26
CA PHE A 98 -9.21 -35.99 -1.87
C PHE A 98 -10.35 -34.99 -1.78
N ALA A 99 -10.35 -33.94 -2.61
CA ALA A 99 -11.46 -32.99 -2.70
C ALA A 99 -12.80 -33.67 -3.05
N ARG A 100 -12.81 -34.58 -4.03
CA ARG A 100 -14.02 -35.33 -4.40
C ARG A 100 -14.52 -36.23 -3.27
N TRP A 101 -13.60 -36.86 -2.53
CA TRP A 101 -13.95 -37.70 -1.38
C TRP A 101 -14.54 -36.88 -0.23
N VAL A 102 -13.94 -35.72 0.10
CA VAL A 102 -14.46 -34.78 1.11
C VAL A 102 -15.84 -34.24 0.71
N ASN A 103 -16.02 -33.83 -0.55
CA ASN A 103 -17.30 -33.32 -1.06
C ASN A 103 -18.39 -34.39 -1.17
N ALA A 104 -18.03 -35.68 -1.19
CA ALA A 104 -18.97 -36.78 -1.16
C ALA A 104 -19.48 -37.12 0.26
N LEU A 105 -18.90 -36.52 1.32
CA LEU A 105 -19.34 -36.74 2.70
C LEU A 105 -20.76 -36.18 2.90
N PRO A 106 -21.69 -36.97 3.50
CA PRO A 106 -23.10 -36.61 3.61
C PRO A 106 -23.36 -35.35 4.46
N PHE A 107 -22.41 -34.95 5.32
CA PHE A 107 -22.49 -33.73 6.12
C PHE A 107 -22.24 -32.44 5.33
N LEU A 108 -21.48 -32.48 4.24
CA LEU A 108 -21.22 -31.31 3.36
C LEU A 108 -22.23 -31.18 2.22
N ARG A 109 -22.94 -32.26 1.86
CA ARG A 109 -23.92 -32.28 0.76
C ARG A 109 -25.21 -31.48 1.02
N LYS A 110 -25.43 -30.94 2.22
CA LYS A 110 -26.66 -30.21 2.55
C LYS A 110 -26.64 -28.73 2.12
N THR A 111 -25.50 -28.20 1.70
CA THR A 111 -25.41 -26.79 1.29
C THR A 111 -24.74 -26.69 -0.08
N GLY A 112 -25.52 -26.34 -1.09
CA GLY A 112 -25.13 -25.22 -1.95
C GLY A 112 -24.39 -25.47 -3.26
N ALA A 113 -23.84 -26.63 -3.60
CA ALA A 113 -22.87 -26.74 -4.73
C ALA A 113 -23.35 -26.39 -6.17
N GLY A 114 -24.61 -25.98 -6.39
CA GLY A 114 -25.10 -25.38 -7.64
C GLY A 114 -25.52 -23.91 -7.53
N ALA A 115 -25.68 -23.38 -6.32
CA ALA A 115 -26.12 -22.01 -6.07
C ALA A 115 -24.94 -21.05 -5.85
N GLU A 116 -23.77 -21.51 -5.39
CA GLU A 116 -22.71 -20.59 -4.93
C GLU A 116 -22.04 -19.81 -6.07
N THR A 117 -21.91 -20.39 -7.26
CA THR A 117 -21.34 -19.69 -8.43
C THR A 117 -22.31 -18.69 -9.04
N GLU A 118 -23.62 -18.98 -8.97
CA GLU A 118 -24.68 -18.13 -9.49
C GLU A 118 -25.09 -17.04 -8.48
N GLU A 119 -25.08 -17.36 -7.18
CA GLU A 119 -25.26 -16.41 -6.07
C GLU A 119 -24.05 -15.49 -5.91
N ALA A 120 -22.81 -15.97 -6.03
CA ALA A 120 -21.63 -15.09 -6.04
C ALA A 120 -21.69 -14.12 -7.23
N GLY A 121 -22.05 -14.61 -8.43
CA GLY A 121 -22.29 -13.76 -9.59
C GLY A 121 -23.47 -12.80 -9.42
N ALA A 122 -24.54 -13.20 -8.72
CA ALA A 122 -25.70 -12.35 -8.44
C ALA A 122 -25.42 -11.28 -7.37
N VAL A 123 -24.64 -11.61 -6.34
CA VAL A 123 -24.18 -10.68 -5.29
C VAL A 123 -23.17 -9.70 -5.88
N GLU A 124 -22.23 -10.15 -6.70
CA GLU A 124 -21.27 -9.29 -7.40
C GLU A 124 -21.98 -8.39 -8.42
N ALA A 125 -22.96 -8.90 -9.16
CA ALA A 125 -23.80 -8.10 -10.04
C ALA A 125 -24.75 -7.16 -9.26
N GLY A 126 -25.12 -7.49 -8.03
CA GLY A 126 -25.89 -6.63 -7.13
C GLY A 126 -25.06 -5.46 -6.60
N ALA A 127 -23.85 -5.75 -6.14
CA ALA A 127 -22.87 -4.76 -5.70
C ALA A 127 -22.46 -3.83 -6.86
N ALA A 128 -22.23 -4.37 -8.06
CA ALA A 128 -21.93 -3.59 -9.25
C ALA A 128 -23.07 -2.64 -9.63
N ARG A 129 -24.34 -3.06 -9.47
CA ARG A 129 -25.51 -2.20 -9.72
C ARG A 129 -25.67 -1.11 -8.65
N ALA A 130 -25.43 -1.43 -7.38
CA ALA A 130 -25.51 -0.46 -6.29
C ALA A 130 -24.43 0.63 -6.40
N LEU A 131 -23.20 0.26 -6.78
CA LEU A 131 -22.09 1.21 -6.99
C LEU A 131 -22.27 2.05 -8.26
N LEU A 132 -22.89 1.49 -9.31
CA LEU A 132 -23.24 2.29 -10.49
C LEU A 132 -24.32 3.33 -10.18
N ALA A 133 -25.27 2.98 -9.30
CA ALA A 133 -26.27 3.92 -8.82
C ALA A 133 -25.66 5.09 -8.02
N GLU A 134 -24.55 4.85 -7.30
CA GLU A 134 -23.80 5.89 -6.61
C GLU A 134 -23.14 6.88 -7.59
N ALA A 135 -22.53 6.37 -8.67
CA ALA A 135 -21.98 7.22 -9.73
C ALA A 135 -23.07 8.05 -10.43
N ASP A 136 -24.22 7.42 -10.74
CA ASP A 136 -25.37 8.10 -11.33
C ASP A 136 -25.97 9.15 -10.36
N ALA A 137 -25.96 8.91 -9.05
CA ALA A 137 -26.41 9.88 -8.04
C ALA A 137 -25.49 11.10 -7.95
N LEU A 138 -24.16 10.89 -7.94
CA LEU A 138 -23.18 11.98 -7.99
C LEU A 138 -23.35 12.83 -9.25
N ALA A 139 -23.60 12.20 -10.40
CA ALA A 139 -23.88 12.92 -11.64
C ALA A 139 -25.20 13.72 -11.57
N ALA A 140 -26.24 13.20 -10.91
CA ALA A 140 -27.50 13.91 -10.69
C ALA A 140 -27.35 15.15 -9.79
N GLU A 141 -26.38 15.13 -8.86
CA GLU A 141 -25.97 16.29 -8.05
C GLU A 141 -25.10 17.29 -8.81
N GLY A 142 -24.76 17.03 -10.07
CA GLY A 142 -23.84 17.85 -10.88
C GLY A 142 -22.36 17.61 -10.58
N ARG A 143 -22.03 16.61 -9.77
CA ARG A 143 -20.66 16.26 -9.36
C ARG A 143 -20.01 15.30 -10.35
N PHE A 144 -19.91 15.74 -11.61
CA PHE A 144 -19.44 14.90 -12.72
C PHE A 144 -18.00 14.41 -12.55
N ALA A 145 -17.11 15.24 -11.99
CA ALA A 145 -15.72 14.86 -11.78
C ALA A 145 -15.60 13.64 -10.84
N GLU A 146 -16.37 13.64 -9.77
CA GLU A 146 -16.40 12.56 -8.78
C GLU A 146 -17.07 11.31 -9.34
N ALA A 147 -18.17 11.49 -10.09
CA ALA A 147 -18.85 10.40 -10.77
C ALA A 147 -17.93 9.66 -11.76
N VAL A 148 -17.17 10.39 -12.60
CA VAL A 148 -16.22 9.77 -13.53
C VAL A 148 -15.03 9.14 -12.79
N HIS A 149 -14.57 9.74 -11.68
CA HIS A 149 -13.50 9.14 -10.87
C HIS A 149 -13.94 7.80 -10.26
N LEU A 150 -15.18 7.71 -9.79
CA LEU A 150 -15.77 6.46 -9.31
C LEU A 150 -15.86 5.41 -10.42
N LEU A 151 -16.27 5.80 -11.64
CA LEU A 151 -16.26 4.91 -12.80
C LEU A 151 -14.86 4.40 -13.15
N LEU A 152 -13.82 5.23 -13.04
CA LEU A 152 -12.44 4.81 -13.28
C LEU A 152 -12.02 3.72 -12.28
N TYR A 153 -12.24 3.96 -10.99
CA TYR A 153 -11.88 3.01 -9.94
C TYR A 153 -12.59 1.66 -10.16
N ARG A 154 -13.89 1.73 -10.44
CA ARG A 154 -14.68 0.53 -10.73
C ARG A 154 -14.21 -0.21 -11.97
N SER A 155 -13.82 0.52 -13.02
CA SER A 155 -13.28 -0.09 -14.24
C SER A 155 -12.01 -0.89 -13.95
N VAL A 156 -11.14 -0.40 -13.05
CA VAL A 156 -9.93 -1.11 -12.61
C VAL A 156 -10.30 -2.39 -11.86
N GLU A 157 -11.29 -2.34 -10.96
CA GLU A 157 -11.79 -3.53 -10.25
C GLU A 157 -12.32 -4.60 -11.22
N ASP A 158 -13.17 -4.21 -12.17
CA ASP A 158 -13.74 -5.14 -13.16
C ASP A 158 -12.65 -5.77 -14.05
N ILE A 159 -11.62 -5.00 -14.42
CA ILE A 159 -10.46 -5.52 -15.15
C ILE A 159 -9.69 -6.52 -14.29
N SER A 160 -9.44 -6.19 -13.02
CA SER A 160 -8.74 -7.07 -12.08
C SER A 160 -9.48 -8.38 -11.82
N ALA A 161 -10.82 -8.33 -11.70
CA ALA A 161 -11.66 -9.51 -11.50
C ALA A 161 -11.65 -10.42 -12.74
N ARG A 162 -11.76 -9.86 -13.95
CA ARG A 162 -11.82 -10.63 -15.20
C ARG A 162 -10.45 -11.15 -15.66
N ARG A 163 -9.37 -10.45 -15.30
CA ARG A 163 -7.98 -10.84 -15.61
C ARG A 163 -7.09 -10.71 -14.37
N PRO A 164 -7.16 -11.69 -13.44
CA PRO A 164 -6.31 -11.68 -12.26
C PRO A 164 -4.82 -11.62 -12.63
N GLY A 165 -4.08 -10.75 -11.93
CA GLY A 165 -2.64 -10.55 -12.14
C GLY A 165 -2.27 -9.52 -13.21
N LEU A 166 -3.23 -9.02 -13.99
CA LEU A 166 -3.00 -7.96 -14.97
C LEU A 166 -2.80 -6.59 -14.29
N VAL A 167 -3.62 -6.28 -13.29
CA VAL A 167 -3.51 -5.05 -12.50
C VAL A 167 -2.50 -5.27 -11.37
N ARG A 168 -1.46 -4.43 -11.31
CA ARG A 168 -0.41 -4.50 -10.27
C ARG A 168 -0.47 -3.26 -9.37
N PRO A 169 -0.05 -3.35 -8.09
CA PRO A 169 -0.17 -2.23 -7.15
C PRO A 169 0.51 -0.92 -7.59
N ALA A 170 1.58 -0.99 -8.39
CA ALA A 170 2.30 0.18 -8.89
C ALA A 170 1.87 0.62 -10.31
N MET A 171 0.86 -0.03 -10.89
CA MET A 171 0.44 0.20 -12.27
C MET A 171 -0.43 1.45 -12.37
N THR A 172 -0.14 2.31 -13.34
CA THR A 172 -0.91 3.54 -13.57
C THR A 172 -2.12 3.29 -14.47
N SER A 173 -3.12 4.18 -14.43
CA SER A 173 -4.27 4.14 -15.35
C SER A 173 -3.84 4.21 -16.81
N ARG A 174 -2.78 4.97 -17.13
CA ARG A 174 -2.22 5.05 -18.49
C ARG A 174 -1.59 3.73 -18.92
N GLU A 175 -0.77 3.14 -18.06
CA GLU A 175 -0.14 1.85 -18.33
C GLU A 175 -1.19 0.74 -18.52
N LEU A 176 -2.25 0.73 -17.70
CA LEU A 176 -3.35 -0.23 -17.85
C LEU A 176 -4.17 0.01 -19.14
N ALA A 177 -4.30 1.27 -19.59
CA ALA A 177 -4.93 1.63 -20.84
C ALA A 177 -4.14 1.20 -22.09
N GLU A 178 -2.86 0.88 -21.94
CA GLU A 178 -1.98 0.41 -23.02
C GLU A 178 -1.73 -1.11 -22.97
N ALA A 179 -2.21 -1.80 -21.93
CA ALA A 179 -1.94 -3.22 -21.73
C ALA A 179 -2.51 -4.10 -22.86
N GLN A 180 -1.62 -4.84 -23.53
CA GLN A 180 -1.96 -5.66 -24.71
C GLN A 180 -2.80 -6.89 -24.35
N ASP A 181 -2.74 -7.33 -23.09
CA ASP A 181 -3.48 -8.48 -22.58
C ASP A 181 -5.00 -8.22 -22.44
N LEU A 182 -5.43 -6.95 -22.53
CA LEU A 182 -6.85 -6.60 -22.65
C LEU A 182 -7.34 -6.72 -24.10
N PRO A 183 -8.57 -7.24 -24.31
CA PRO A 183 -9.28 -7.12 -25.58
C PRO A 183 -9.36 -5.65 -26.05
N GLY A 184 -9.20 -5.43 -27.35
CA GLY A 184 -9.10 -4.08 -27.92
C GLY A 184 -10.28 -3.15 -27.59
N VAL A 185 -11.50 -3.71 -27.54
CA VAL A 185 -12.72 -2.97 -27.17
C VAL A 185 -12.67 -2.54 -25.70
N ALA A 186 -12.39 -3.47 -24.79
CA ALA A 186 -12.25 -3.18 -23.36
C ALA A 186 -11.13 -2.16 -23.09
N ARG A 187 -9.99 -2.31 -23.77
CA ARG A 187 -8.87 -1.37 -23.68
C ARG A 187 -9.26 0.04 -24.15
N ASN A 188 -9.97 0.15 -25.27
CA ASN A 188 -10.42 1.45 -25.80
C ASN A 188 -11.46 2.11 -24.88
N ALA A 189 -12.41 1.34 -24.37
CA ALA A 189 -13.39 1.81 -23.41
C ALA A 189 -12.72 2.37 -22.14
N PHE A 190 -11.80 1.60 -21.54
CA PHE A 190 -11.05 2.03 -20.36
C PHE A 190 -10.19 3.27 -20.63
N SER A 191 -9.53 3.35 -21.78
CA SER A 191 -8.67 4.50 -22.12
C SER A 191 -9.44 5.81 -22.26
N ARG A 192 -10.69 5.78 -22.73
CA ARG A 192 -11.59 6.95 -22.78
C ARG A 192 -11.91 7.47 -21.37
N ILE A 193 -12.23 6.58 -20.44
CA ILE A 193 -12.52 6.94 -19.03
C ILE A 193 -11.26 7.51 -18.37
N ALA A 194 -10.14 6.79 -18.45
CA ALA A 194 -8.86 7.21 -17.86
C ALA A 194 -8.41 8.57 -18.39
N ARG A 195 -8.51 8.81 -19.71
CA ARG A 195 -8.15 10.09 -20.32
C ARG A 195 -9.01 11.24 -19.82
N SER A 196 -10.31 11.03 -19.63
CA SER A 196 -11.23 12.05 -19.12
C SER A 196 -10.83 12.47 -17.69
N VAL A 197 -10.54 11.50 -16.82
CA VAL A 197 -10.06 11.76 -15.46
C VAL A 197 -8.70 12.46 -15.48
N GLU A 198 -7.75 12.02 -16.30
CA GLU A 198 -6.42 12.63 -16.38
C GLU A 198 -6.51 14.10 -16.85
N ILE A 199 -7.32 14.40 -17.86
CA ILE A 199 -7.53 15.77 -18.33
C ILE A 199 -8.17 16.63 -17.24
N SER A 200 -9.10 16.08 -16.45
CA SER A 200 -9.71 16.82 -15.35
C SER A 200 -8.76 17.04 -14.19
N LEU A 201 -8.04 15.99 -13.76
CA LEU A 201 -7.19 16.00 -12.58
C LEU A 201 -5.90 16.79 -12.82
N PHE A 202 -5.31 16.67 -14.01
CA PHE A 202 -4.02 17.30 -14.34
C PHE A 202 -4.16 18.47 -15.32
N GLY A 203 -5.16 18.46 -16.20
CA GLY A 203 -5.37 19.49 -17.21
C GLY A 203 -6.28 20.64 -16.76
N GLY A 204 -6.82 20.60 -15.54
CA GLY A 204 -7.65 21.67 -14.96
C GLY A 204 -8.98 21.92 -15.68
N ARG A 205 -9.40 21.01 -16.60
CA ARG A 205 -10.68 21.12 -17.32
C ARG A 205 -11.76 20.39 -16.53
N SER A 206 -12.81 21.09 -16.13
CA SER A 206 -13.96 20.48 -15.47
C SER A 206 -14.64 19.45 -16.39
N ILE A 207 -15.09 18.34 -15.81
CA ILE A 207 -15.96 17.38 -16.49
C ILE A 207 -17.37 17.94 -16.54
N ASP A 208 -17.95 18.01 -17.73
CA ASP A 208 -19.34 18.40 -17.96
C ASP A 208 -20.25 17.18 -18.17
N ALA A 209 -21.56 17.42 -18.30
CA ALA A 209 -22.54 16.35 -18.50
C ALA A 209 -22.25 15.51 -19.75
N ALA A 210 -21.76 16.13 -20.84
CA ALA A 210 -21.44 15.42 -22.08
C ALA A 210 -20.24 14.48 -21.90
N ALA A 211 -19.21 14.94 -21.19
CA ALA A 211 -18.06 14.11 -20.84
C ALA A 211 -18.43 12.97 -19.87
N TRP A 212 -19.32 13.24 -18.92
CA TRP A 212 -19.92 12.21 -18.06
C TRP A 212 -20.63 11.13 -18.88
N ASP A 213 -21.57 11.51 -19.76
CA ASP A 213 -22.31 10.55 -20.59
C ASP A 213 -21.39 9.72 -21.49
N ALA A 214 -20.35 10.34 -22.04
CA ALA A 214 -19.32 9.65 -22.81
C ALA A 214 -18.55 8.62 -21.98
N CYS A 215 -18.23 8.92 -20.71
CA CYS A 215 -17.57 8.00 -19.79
C CYS A 215 -18.50 6.87 -19.34
N ARG A 216 -19.77 7.19 -19.08
CA ARG A 216 -20.81 6.20 -18.75
C ARG A 216 -21.04 5.22 -19.88
N GLY A 217 -21.10 5.72 -21.12
CA GLY A 217 -21.16 4.90 -22.33
C GLY A 217 -19.95 3.98 -22.47
N ALA A 218 -18.73 4.52 -22.29
CA ALA A 218 -17.51 3.71 -22.30
C ALA A 218 -17.53 2.61 -21.21
N TYR A 219 -18.01 2.91 -20.00
CA TYR A 219 -18.13 1.91 -18.95
C TYR A 219 -19.14 0.80 -19.31
N SER A 220 -20.25 1.15 -19.97
CA SER A 220 -21.18 0.14 -20.49
C SER A 220 -20.52 -0.78 -21.52
N GLU A 221 -19.70 -0.23 -22.43
CA GLU A 221 -18.93 -1.01 -23.40
C GLU A 221 -17.93 -1.95 -22.70
N LEU A 222 -17.28 -1.47 -21.64
CA LEU A 222 -16.34 -2.26 -20.84
C LEU A 222 -17.04 -3.43 -20.14
N THR A 223 -18.25 -3.26 -19.63
CA THR A 223 -18.90 -4.29 -18.81
C THR A 223 -19.55 -5.41 -19.64
N VAL A 224 -19.81 -5.21 -20.94
CA VAL A 224 -20.42 -6.22 -21.83
C VAL A 224 -19.55 -7.48 -21.94
N PRO A 225 -20.06 -8.67 -21.55
CA PRO A 225 -19.28 -9.92 -21.59
C PRO A 225 -18.74 -10.28 -22.98
N LYS A 226 -19.50 -9.98 -24.04
CA LYS A 226 -19.10 -10.24 -25.44
C LYS A 226 -17.82 -9.48 -25.83
N ASN A 227 -17.61 -8.29 -25.26
CA ASN A 227 -16.43 -7.47 -25.53
C ASN A 227 -15.15 -8.01 -24.88
N TRP A 228 -15.29 -9.08 -24.07
CA TRP A 228 -14.22 -9.77 -23.37
C TRP A 228 -13.90 -11.16 -23.92
N ALA A 229 -14.67 -11.63 -24.90
CA ALA A 229 -14.32 -12.84 -25.64
C ALA A 229 -13.01 -12.60 -26.42
N ARG A 230 -12.11 -13.61 -26.41
CA ARG A 230 -10.80 -13.56 -27.09
C ARG A 230 -10.98 -13.08 -28.53
N ALA A 231 -10.28 -12.01 -28.90
CA ALA A 231 -9.93 -11.71 -30.29
C ALA A 231 -8.88 -12.70 -30.77
#